data_AF-X0Z0E7-F1
#
_entry.id   AF-X0Z0E7-F1
#
_cell.length_a   1.000
_cell.length_b   1.000
_cell.length_c   1.000
_cell.angle_alpha   90.00
_cell.angle_beta   90.00
_cell.angle_gamma   90.00
#
_symmetry.space_group_name_H-M   'P 1'
#
loop_
_entity.id
_entity.type
_entity.pdbx_description
1 polymer ?
#
loop_
_entity_poly.entity_id
_entity_poly.type
_entity_poly.pdbx_seq_one_letter_code
_entity_poly.pdbx_strand_id
1 'polypeptide(L)'
;KINYKIAKSVFEEMFSTGKNPQKIIEDRGLEQISNEGLLEAIIEEVIKDNPGPVEQFKEGKDKAIGFLIGRVMTKTKGKANPGMVNEIIIKKLS
;
A
#
# COMPACT_ATOMS: atom_id res chain seq x y z
N LYS A 1 -10.15 -3.96 9.62
CA LYS A 1 -9.46 -4.98 8.78
C LYS A 1 -8.01 -4.54 8.61
N ILE A 2 -7.05 -5.47 8.69
CA ILE A 2 -5.61 -5.22 8.50
C ILE A 2 -5.06 -6.25 7.50
N ASN A 3 -3.96 -5.93 6.81
CA ASN A 3 -3.30 -6.88 5.92
C ASN A 3 -2.33 -7.82 6.67
N TYR A 4 -1.82 -8.84 5.98
CA TYR A 4 -0.93 -9.85 6.56
C TYR A 4 0.34 -9.27 7.21
N LYS A 5 0.97 -8.27 6.57
CA LYS A 5 2.20 -7.64 7.09
C LYS A 5 1.93 -6.93 8.42
N ILE A 6 0.82 -6.20 8.49
CA ILE A 6 0.38 -5.51 9.71
C ILE A 6 -0.01 -6.55 10.78
N ALA A 7 -0.75 -7.59 10.39
CA ALA A 7 -1.15 -8.66 11.32
C ALA A 7 0.06 -9.35 11.96
N LYS A 8 1.12 -9.61 11.20
CA LYS A 8 2.37 -10.16 11.73
C LYS A 8 3.00 -9.23 12.78
N SER A 9 3.10 -7.93 12.50
CA SER A 9 3.67 -6.97 13.46
C SER A 9 2.82 -6.80 14.72
N VAL A 10 1.49 -6.80 14.57
CA VAL A 10 0.56 -6.75 15.71
C VAL A 10 0.71 -8.02 16.56
N PHE A 11 0.81 -9.19 15.94
CA PHE A 11 0.99 -10.45 16.67
C PHE A 11 2.30 -10.50 17.47
N GLU A 12 3.42 -10.06 16.88
CA GLU A 12 4.71 -9.96 17.57
C GLU A 12 4.64 -9.04 18.81
N GLU A 13 3.91 -7.94 18.70
CA GLU A 13 3.72 -6.99 19.80
C GLU A 13 2.75 -7.53 20.87
N MET A 14 1.67 -8.19 20.46
CA MET A 14 0.78 -8.91 21.38
C MET A 14 1.56 -9.93 22.21
N PHE A 15 2.41 -10.73 21.56
CA PHE A 15 3.19 -11.76 22.22
C PHE A 15 4.18 -11.17 23.24
N SER A 16 4.79 -10.03 22.90
CA SER A 16 5.80 -9.38 23.75
C SER A 16 5.19 -8.59 24.92
N THR A 17 3.97 -8.06 24.76
CA THR A 17 3.39 -7.09 25.71
C THR A 17 2.12 -7.58 26.41
N GLY A 18 1.48 -8.63 25.89
CA GLY A 18 0.14 -9.06 26.32
C GLY A 18 -0.98 -8.10 25.95
N LYS A 19 -0.70 -7.01 25.21
CA LYS A 19 -1.72 -6.04 24.80
C LYS A 19 -2.73 -6.66 23.83
N ASN A 20 -3.96 -6.16 23.89
CA ASN A 20 -5.01 -6.54 22.96
C ASN A 20 -4.66 -6.06 21.52
N PRO A 21 -4.89 -6.88 20.47
CA PRO A 21 -4.61 -6.51 19.08
C PRO A 21 -5.27 -5.21 18.65
N GLN A 22 -6.52 -4.98 19.05
CA GLN A 22 -7.28 -3.79 18.67
C GLN A 22 -6.61 -2.52 19.20
N LYS A 23 -6.14 -2.55 20.46
CA LYS A 23 -5.39 -1.43 21.06
C LYS A 23 -4.08 -1.16 20.34
N ILE A 24 -3.33 -2.21 19.96
CA ILE A 24 -2.07 -2.04 19.21
C ILE A 24 -2.32 -1.39 17.85
N ILE A 25 -3.40 -1.80 17.16
CA ILE A 25 -3.79 -1.23 15.87
C ILE A 25 -4.13 0.25 16.00
N GLU A 26 -4.91 0.61 17.02
CA GLU A 26 -5.30 2.00 17.32
C GLU A 26 -4.08 2.85 17.71
N ASP A 27 -3.30 2.41 18.70
CA ASP A 27 -2.11 3.12 19.22
C ASP A 27 -1.10 3.43 18.11
N ARG A 28 -0.96 2.53 17.12
CA ARG A 28 -0.01 2.66 16.01
C ARG A 28 -0.64 3.15 14.71
N GLY A 29 -1.95 3.41 14.72
CA GLY A 29 -2.73 3.83 13.55
C GLY A 29 -2.60 2.86 12.38
N LEU A 30 -2.55 1.55 12.63
CA LEU A 30 -2.28 0.50 11.63
C LEU A 30 -3.51 0.09 10.81
N GLU A 31 -4.56 0.91 10.84
CA GLU A 31 -5.76 0.66 10.07
C GLU A 31 -5.47 0.70 8.57
N GLN A 32 -6.10 -0.23 7.86
CA GLN A 32 -5.98 -0.31 6.41
C GLN A 32 -6.72 0.89 5.77
N ILE A 33 -6.08 1.56 4.81
CA ILE A 33 -6.71 2.62 4.03
C ILE A 33 -7.81 1.96 3.18
N SER A 34 -9.07 2.29 3.47
CA SER A 34 -10.25 1.83 2.73
C SER A 34 -10.88 2.94 1.88
N ASN A 35 -10.47 4.19 2.07
CA ASN A 35 -10.95 5.30 1.26
C ASN A 35 -10.23 5.28 -0.09
N GLU A 36 -10.97 4.91 -1.14
CA GLU A 36 -10.44 4.85 -2.51
C GLU A 36 -9.94 6.21 -3.00
N GLY A 37 -10.61 7.31 -2.69
CA GLY A 37 -10.19 8.65 -3.11
C GLY A 37 -8.82 9.06 -2.54
N LEU A 38 -8.56 8.76 -1.26
CA LEU A 38 -7.23 8.97 -0.66
C LEU A 38 -6.17 8.08 -1.33
N LEU A 39 -6.51 6.84 -1.64
CA LEU A 39 -5.60 5.91 -2.30
C LEU A 39 -5.29 6.34 -3.73
N GLU A 40 -6.29 6.81 -4.48
CA GLU A 40 -6.13 7.34 -5.83
C GLU A 40 -5.23 8.57 -5.85
N ALA A 41 -5.40 9.51 -4.92
CA ALA A 41 -4.55 10.70 -4.82
C ALA A 41 -3.08 10.34 -4.57
N ILE A 42 -2.82 9.36 -3.68
CA ILE A 42 -1.46 8.86 -3.43
C ILE A 42 -0.88 8.21 -4.69
N ILE A 43 -1.69 7.44 -5.42
CA ILE A 43 -1.27 6.77 -6.65
C ILE A 43 -0.93 7.79 -7.74
N GLU A 44 -1.75 8.85 -7.90
CA GLU A 44 -1.46 9.94 -8.85
C GLU A 44 -0.14 10.62 -8.54
N GLU A 45 0.13 10.89 -7.25
CA GLU A 45 1.39 11.47 -6.82
C GLU A 45 2.57 10.53 -7.15
N VAL A 46 2.43 9.22 -6.89
CA VAL A 46 3.45 8.22 -7.25
C VAL A 46 3.68 8.14 -8.76
N ILE A 47 2.62 8.17 -9.56
CA ILE A 47 2.74 8.17 -11.03
C ILE A 47 3.49 9.42 -11.50
N LYS A 48 3.14 10.60 -10.96
CA LYS A 48 3.80 11.87 -11.29
C LYS A 48 5.27 11.91 -10.88
N ASP A 49 5.60 11.35 -9.72
CA ASP A 49 6.98 11.32 -9.20
C ASP A 49 7.87 10.27 -9.88
N ASN A 50 7.30 9.35 -10.66
CA ASN A 50 8.03 8.21 -11.24
C ASN A 50 7.74 8.05 -12.75
N PRO A 51 8.06 9.05 -13.60
CA PRO A 51 7.75 9.01 -15.03
C PRO A 51 8.45 7.86 -15.78
N GLY A 52 9.69 7.51 -15.42
CA GLY A 52 10.43 6.42 -16.06
C GLY A 52 9.74 5.05 -15.94
N PRO A 53 9.38 4.59 -14.73
CA PRO A 53 8.57 3.38 -14.58
C PRO A 53 7.21 3.43 -15.29
N VAL A 54 6.58 4.61 -15.38
CA VAL A 54 5.33 4.78 -16.12
C VAL A 54 5.52 4.54 -17.63
N GLU A 55 6.58 5.10 -18.21
CA GLU A 55 6.95 4.87 -19.62
C GLU A 55 7.29 3.39 -19.86
N GLN A 56 8.09 2.78 -18.98
CA GLN A 56 8.43 1.37 -19.08
C GLN A 56 7.19 0.46 -19.05
N PHE A 57 6.19 0.77 -18.21
CA PHE A 57 4.93 0.04 -18.19
C PHE A 57 4.19 0.17 -19.53
N LYS A 58 4.11 1.38 -20.10
CA LYS A 58 3.50 1.63 -21.42
C LYS A 58 4.22 0.92 -22.56
N GLU A 59 5.51 0.65 -22.43
CA GLU A 59 6.31 -0.17 -23.36
C GLU A 59 6.08 -1.69 -23.18
N GLY A 60 5.21 -2.11 -22.25
CA GLY A 60 4.93 -3.51 -21.96
C GLY A 60 5.90 -4.18 -20.98
N LYS A 61 6.68 -3.41 -20.21
CA LYS A 61 7.56 -3.97 -19.17
C LYS A 61 6.79 -4.12 -17.86
N ASP A 62 6.16 -5.27 -17.69
CA ASP A 62 5.35 -5.60 -16.50
C ASP A 62 6.07 -5.39 -15.16
N LYS A 63 7.40 -5.56 -15.11
CA LYS A 63 8.18 -5.32 -13.88
C LYS A 63 8.06 -3.89 -13.35
N ALA A 64 7.78 -2.91 -14.21
CA ALA A 64 7.63 -1.52 -13.81
C ALA A 64 6.41 -1.30 -12.90
N ILE A 65 5.35 -2.12 -13.04
CA ILE A 65 4.16 -2.02 -12.18
C ILE A 65 4.48 -2.41 -10.74
N GLY A 66 5.30 -3.46 -10.55
CA GLY A 66 5.72 -3.92 -9.22
C GLY A 66 6.50 -2.83 -8.48
N PHE A 67 7.30 -2.04 -9.19
CA PHE A 67 7.99 -0.88 -8.64
C PHE A 67 7.00 0.20 -8.16
N LEU A 68 6.04 0.58 -9.00
CA LEU A 68 5.02 1.58 -8.66
C LEU A 68 4.18 1.14 -7.45
N ILE A 69 3.76 -0.13 -7.41
CA ILE A 69 3.07 -0.73 -6.27
C ILE A 69 3.94 -0.61 -5.01
N GLY A 70 5.23 -0.93 -5.09
CA GLY A 70 6.17 -0.79 -3.98
C GLY A 70 6.28 0.64 -3.45
N ARG A 71 6.28 1.64 -4.34
CA ARG A 71 6.29 3.07 -3.96
C ARG A 71 5.00 3.47 -3.24
N VAL A 72 3.84 3.07 -3.73
CA VAL A 72 2.54 3.32 -3.07
C VAL A 72 2.48 2.63 -1.70
N MET A 73 2.93 1.38 -1.61
CA MET A 73 2.99 0.64 -0.36
C MET A 73 3.93 1.31 0.65
N THR A 74 5.04 1.90 0.19
CA THR A 74 5.94 2.67 1.06
C THR A 74 5.27 3.95 1.57
N LYS A 75 4.63 4.72 0.67
CA LYS A 75 3.98 5.99 1.00
C LYS A 75 2.79 5.82 1.96
N THR A 76 2.07 4.71 1.82
CA THR A 76 0.97 4.32 2.70
C THR A 76 1.45 3.60 3.96
N LYS A 77 2.77 3.43 4.17
CA LYS A 77 3.37 2.68 5.28
C LYS A 77 2.82 1.26 5.39
N GLY A 78 2.52 0.64 4.25
CA GLY A 78 1.93 -0.67 4.15
C GLY A 78 0.47 -0.74 4.59
N LYS A 79 -0.23 0.39 4.73
CA LYS A 79 -1.65 0.43 5.10
C LYS A 79 -2.59 0.25 3.91
N ALA A 80 -2.11 0.37 2.68
CA ALA A 80 -2.94 0.07 1.50
C ALA A 80 -3.08 -1.43 1.25
N ASN A 81 -4.12 -1.79 0.51
CA ASN A 81 -4.27 -3.14 -0.04
C ASN A 81 -3.49 -3.26 -1.36
N PRO A 82 -2.54 -4.20 -1.49
CA PRO A 82 -1.73 -4.31 -2.70
C PRO A 82 -2.54 -4.70 -3.95
N GLY A 83 -3.62 -5.47 -3.80
CA GLY A 83 -4.52 -5.82 -4.90
C GLY A 83 -5.26 -4.59 -5.43
N MET A 84 -5.87 -3.81 -4.53
CA MET A 84 -6.53 -2.55 -4.92
C MET A 84 -5.54 -1.55 -5.53
N VAL A 85 -4.33 -1.44 -4.98
CA VAL A 85 -3.29 -0.56 -5.54
C VAL A 85 -2.96 -0.98 -6.97
N ASN A 86 -2.77 -2.26 -7.22
CA ASN A 86 -2.50 -2.78 -8.56
C ASN A 86 -3.64 -2.46 -9.52
N GLU A 87 -4.89 -2.74 -9.14
CA GLU A 87 -6.08 -2.44 -9.96
C GLU A 87 -6.17 -0.96 -10.34
N ILE A 88 -5.98 -0.05 -9.36
CA ILE A 88 -6.05 1.40 -9.61
C ILE A 88 -4.89 1.88 -10.49
N ILE A 89 -3.66 1.37 -10.28
CA ILE A 89 -2.51 1.73 -11.13
C ILE A 89 -2.77 1.29 -12.58
N ILE A 90 -3.21 0.05 -12.81
CA ILE A 90 -3.55 -0.44 -14.15
C ILE A 90 -4.63 0.45 -14.77
N LYS A 91 -5.70 0.74 -14.04
CA LYS A 91 -6.80 1.59 -14.51
C LYS A 91 -6.35 3.01 -14.89
N LYS A 92 -5.37 3.60 -14.19
CA LYS A 92 -4.84 4.95 -14.48
C LYS A 92 -3.80 4.98 -15.62
N LEU A 93 -3.16 3.86 -15.91
CA LEU A 93 -2.07 3.78 -16.90
C LEU A 93 -2.45 3.06 -18.20
N SER A 94 -3.58 2.34 -18.21
CA SER A 94 -4.23 1.80 -19.41
C SER A 94 -4.94 2.91 -20.18
#